data_AF-A0A359B8C2-F1
#
_entry.id   AF-A0A359B8C2-F1
#
_cell.length_a   1.000
_cell.length_b   1.000
_cell.length_c   1.000
_cell.angle_alpha   90.00
_cell.angle_beta   90.00
_cell.angle_gamma   90.00
#
_symmetry.space_group_name_H-M   'P 1'
#
loop_
_entity.id
_entity.type
_entity.pdbx_description
1 polymer ?
#
loop_
_entity_poly.entity_id
_entity_poly.type
_entity_poly.pdbx_seq_one_letter_code
_entity_poly.pdbx_strand_id
1 'polypeptide(L)'
;LETRLAGEAVGYSGYPRFNCPTDLAAEMRRVGLDMFLTANNHSLDRGVEGVINTNRNLAEAGLDYIGTYVTEAEKNTPFVKEVRGVRLGIMNYTEHTNGLTVPKDKPFLVNIYDPVEIQREIALLQDAGADIIIACIHFGTEYSREPHEGQLEKVNFLFDAGVDVVVGNHVHVVQPVLIKTVVSSGMERKKIAAFSLGNFISNQRWRYSDSGLLLQLSITKNMDSGETILTGHELTPVWVHTYLENGRNKYRVLPVNQFVESYANGNDRHLTKADYQRLKQVADELNSDFLIR
;
A
#
# COMPACT_ATOMS: atom_id res chain seq x y z
N LEU A 1 -3.09 4.28 -3.61
CA LEU A 1 -3.25 5.17 -4.77
C LEU A 1 -2.97 6.60 -4.33
N GLU A 2 -1.79 7.12 -4.62
CA GLU A 2 -1.38 8.45 -4.17
C GLU A 2 -1.95 9.56 -5.07
N THR A 3 -1.99 9.33 -6.38
CA THR A 3 -2.60 10.27 -7.33
C THR A 3 -4.13 10.22 -7.30
N ARG A 4 -4.80 11.29 -7.75
CA ARG A 4 -6.27 11.30 -7.89
C ARG A 4 -6.68 10.85 -9.30
N LEU A 5 -7.81 10.19 -9.42
CA LEU A 5 -8.46 9.83 -10.69
C LEU A 5 -9.69 10.72 -10.89
N ALA A 6 -9.50 12.03 -10.82
CA ALA A 6 -10.61 12.98 -10.88
C ALA A 6 -11.00 13.36 -12.32
N GLY A 7 -10.15 13.01 -13.30
CA GLY A 7 -10.42 13.16 -14.73
C GLY A 7 -10.06 14.54 -15.29
N GLU A 8 -10.21 14.67 -16.61
CA GLU A 8 -9.80 15.84 -17.39
C GLU A 8 -10.50 17.13 -16.95
N ALA A 9 -11.78 17.06 -16.60
CA ALA A 9 -12.58 18.22 -16.18
C ALA A 9 -11.99 18.93 -14.94
N VAL A 10 -11.26 18.19 -14.09
CA VAL A 10 -10.60 18.69 -12.88
C VAL A 10 -9.14 19.11 -13.14
N GLY A 11 -8.68 18.95 -14.39
CA GLY A 11 -7.37 19.33 -14.90
C GLY A 11 -6.25 18.38 -14.49
N TYR A 12 -5.59 17.74 -15.45
CA TYR A 12 -4.42 16.90 -15.18
C TYR A 12 -3.25 17.74 -14.65
N SER A 13 -2.58 17.25 -13.61
CA SER A 13 -1.23 17.73 -13.30
C SER A 13 -0.42 16.75 -12.48
N GLY A 14 0.89 16.97 -12.46
CA GLY A 14 1.83 16.31 -11.58
C GLY A 14 1.97 17.03 -10.24
N TYR A 15 3.14 16.85 -9.62
CA TYR A 15 3.50 17.47 -8.35
C TYR A 15 3.33 19.00 -8.39
N PRO A 16 2.84 19.66 -7.32
CA PRO A 16 2.56 19.12 -5.99
C PRO A 16 1.13 18.60 -5.79
N ARG A 17 0.24 18.74 -6.78
CA ARG A 17 -1.17 18.35 -6.66
C ARG A 17 -1.55 17.45 -7.82
N PHE A 18 -1.65 16.17 -7.58
CA PHE A 18 -1.84 15.16 -8.61
C PHE A 18 -3.28 15.09 -9.11
N ASN A 19 -3.42 14.84 -10.41
CA ASN A 19 -4.64 14.34 -11.01
C ASN A 19 -4.30 13.63 -12.33
N CYS A 20 -4.85 12.43 -12.50
CA CYS A 20 -4.56 11.53 -13.59
C CYS A 20 -5.83 11.20 -14.40
N PRO A 21 -5.66 10.68 -15.63
CA PRO A 21 -6.77 10.17 -16.43
C PRO A 21 -7.55 9.06 -15.71
N THR A 22 -8.87 9.05 -15.91
CA THR A 22 -9.78 8.05 -15.31
C THR A 22 -9.57 6.65 -15.87
N ASP A 23 -9.13 6.55 -17.13
CA ASP A 23 -8.85 5.28 -17.83
C ASP A 23 -7.85 4.40 -17.09
N LEU A 24 -7.00 4.99 -16.24
CA LEU A 24 -6.08 4.23 -15.39
C LEU A 24 -6.81 3.24 -14.47
N ALA A 25 -8.03 3.53 -14.00
CA ALA A 25 -8.79 2.61 -13.16
C ALA A 25 -9.12 1.31 -13.92
N ALA A 26 -9.60 1.42 -15.16
CA ALA A 26 -9.90 0.25 -16.00
C ALA A 26 -8.64 -0.55 -16.33
N GLU A 27 -7.52 0.12 -16.63
CA GLU A 27 -6.25 -0.55 -16.88
C GLU A 27 -5.71 -1.25 -15.62
N MET A 28 -5.83 -0.64 -14.45
CA MET A 28 -5.47 -1.22 -13.16
C MET A 28 -6.27 -2.50 -12.88
N ARG A 29 -7.57 -2.50 -13.16
CA ARG A 29 -8.40 -3.71 -13.07
C ARG A 29 -7.93 -4.78 -14.05
N ARG A 30 -7.65 -4.40 -15.31
CA ARG A 30 -7.22 -5.32 -16.38
C ARG A 30 -5.90 -6.02 -16.06
N VAL A 31 -4.97 -5.35 -15.37
CA VAL A 31 -3.69 -5.96 -14.95
C VAL A 31 -3.81 -6.80 -13.66
N GLY A 32 -5.01 -6.92 -13.09
CA GLY A 32 -5.29 -7.82 -11.97
C GLY A 32 -5.20 -7.18 -10.59
N LEU A 33 -5.31 -5.85 -10.49
CA LEU A 33 -5.48 -5.20 -9.18
C LEU A 33 -6.94 -5.27 -8.74
N ASP A 34 -7.15 -5.54 -7.46
CA ASP A 34 -8.50 -5.69 -6.88
C ASP A 34 -8.93 -4.48 -6.05
N MET A 35 -7.98 -3.80 -5.40
CA MET A 35 -8.28 -2.78 -4.40
C MET A 35 -7.27 -1.63 -4.38
N PHE A 36 -7.74 -0.43 -4.01
CA PHE A 36 -6.89 0.73 -3.77
C PHE A 36 -7.13 1.41 -2.42
N LEU A 37 -6.02 1.75 -1.77
CA LEU A 37 -5.97 2.60 -0.57
C LEU A 37 -6.01 4.07 -1.00
N THR A 38 -7.01 4.83 -0.56
CA THR A 38 -7.24 6.21 -1.03
C THR A 38 -6.93 7.27 0.02
N ALA A 39 -6.78 6.91 1.30
CA ALA A 39 -6.27 7.79 2.35
C ALA A 39 -4.74 7.89 2.29
N ASN A 40 -4.26 9.07 1.92
CA ASN A 40 -2.87 9.51 1.97
C ASN A 40 -2.79 11.04 2.05
N ASN A 41 -1.57 11.57 2.09
CA ASN A 41 -1.30 12.99 2.09
C ASN A 41 -1.82 13.74 0.85
N HIS A 42 -2.03 13.05 -0.27
CA HIS A 42 -2.57 13.57 -1.53
C HIS A 42 -4.07 13.34 -1.73
N SER A 43 -4.79 12.82 -0.72
CA SER A 43 -6.25 12.58 -0.77
C SER A 43 -7.05 13.80 -1.25
N LEU A 44 -6.61 15.00 -0.86
CA LEU A 44 -7.33 16.26 -1.07
C LEU A 44 -6.73 17.13 -2.17
N ASP A 45 -5.81 16.62 -2.99
CA ASP A 45 -5.16 17.42 -4.05
C ASP A 45 -6.15 18.13 -4.99
N ARG A 46 -7.34 17.54 -5.15
CA ARG A 46 -8.48 18.05 -5.93
C ARG A 46 -9.73 18.31 -5.10
N GLY A 47 -9.56 18.50 -3.79
CA GLY A 47 -10.64 18.76 -2.85
C GLY A 47 -11.70 17.66 -2.82
N VAL A 48 -12.91 18.05 -2.40
CA VAL A 48 -14.06 17.14 -2.25
C VAL A 48 -14.44 16.49 -3.59
N GLU A 49 -14.48 17.26 -4.66
CA GLU A 49 -14.79 16.75 -6.00
C GLU A 49 -13.76 15.71 -6.46
N GLY A 50 -12.48 15.94 -6.15
CA GLY A 50 -11.39 14.99 -6.37
C GLY A 50 -11.62 13.62 -5.74
N VAL A 51 -12.03 13.62 -4.47
CA VAL A 51 -12.34 12.41 -3.72
C VAL A 51 -13.55 11.70 -4.33
N ILE A 52 -14.64 12.42 -4.54
CA ILE A 52 -15.89 11.86 -5.12
C ILE A 52 -15.60 11.23 -6.48
N ASN A 53 -14.92 11.95 -7.37
CA ASN A 53 -14.63 11.47 -8.71
C ASN A 53 -13.69 10.27 -8.67
N THR A 54 -12.65 10.30 -7.83
CA THR A 54 -11.72 9.16 -7.68
C THR A 54 -12.46 7.90 -7.21
N ASN A 55 -13.26 8.01 -6.15
CA ASN A 55 -14.05 6.89 -5.62
C ASN A 55 -15.01 6.32 -6.66
N ARG A 56 -15.76 7.20 -7.36
CA ARG A 56 -16.66 6.79 -8.44
C ARG A 56 -15.93 6.05 -9.56
N ASN A 57 -14.81 6.58 -10.04
CA ASN A 57 -14.06 5.96 -11.15
C ASN A 57 -13.46 4.60 -10.76
N LEU A 58 -13.04 4.43 -9.49
CA LEU A 58 -12.63 3.12 -8.97
C LEU A 58 -13.81 2.14 -8.92
N ALA A 59 -14.94 2.56 -8.37
CA ALA A 59 -16.16 1.73 -8.29
C ALA A 59 -16.67 1.31 -9.67
N GLU A 60 -16.75 2.25 -10.62
CA GLU A 60 -17.21 1.98 -12.00
C GLU A 60 -16.27 1.00 -12.74
N ALA A 61 -14.98 0.99 -12.40
CA ALA A 61 -14.01 0.02 -12.91
C ALA A 61 -14.05 -1.33 -12.18
N GLY A 62 -14.93 -1.50 -11.17
CA GLY A 62 -15.03 -2.71 -10.37
C GLY A 62 -13.84 -2.94 -9.43
N LEU A 63 -13.21 -1.85 -8.97
CA LEU A 63 -12.14 -1.86 -7.98
C LEU A 63 -12.71 -1.51 -6.60
N ASP A 64 -12.34 -2.31 -5.60
CA ASP A 64 -12.60 -1.97 -4.20
C ASP A 64 -11.73 -0.77 -3.80
N TYR A 65 -12.20 0.05 -2.86
CA TYR A 65 -11.40 1.14 -2.29
C TYR A 65 -11.76 1.40 -0.83
N ILE A 66 -10.79 1.90 -0.06
CA ILE A 66 -10.98 2.31 1.35
C ILE A 66 -10.13 3.52 1.70
N GLY A 67 -10.56 4.27 2.72
CA GLY A 67 -9.83 5.39 3.31
C GLY A 67 -10.39 6.76 2.97
N THR A 68 -11.17 6.89 1.90
CA THR A 68 -11.95 8.10 1.58
C THR A 68 -13.39 7.76 1.27
N TYR A 69 -14.34 8.56 1.78
CA TYR A 69 -15.77 8.23 1.72
C TYR A 69 -16.63 9.44 1.35
N VAL A 70 -17.79 9.21 0.76
CA VAL A 70 -18.74 10.27 0.38
C VAL A 70 -19.91 10.41 1.37
N THR A 71 -20.05 9.47 2.30
CA THR A 71 -21.00 9.55 3.41
C THR A 71 -20.43 9.01 4.72
N GLU A 72 -21.00 9.41 5.85
CA GLU A 72 -20.68 8.86 7.17
C GLU A 72 -21.07 7.38 7.31
N ALA A 73 -22.18 6.97 6.68
CA ALA A 73 -22.61 5.56 6.67
C ALA A 73 -21.58 4.66 5.95
N GLU A 74 -21.04 5.13 4.82
CA GLU A 74 -19.97 4.43 4.10
C GLU A 74 -18.71 4.30 4.97
N LYS A 75 -18.25 5.40 5.60
CA LYS A 75 -17.11 5.37 6.54
C LYS A 75 -17.34 4.37 7.69
N ASN A 76 -18.55 4.31 8.23
CA ASN A 76 -18.87 3.47 9.38
C ASN A 76 -19.18 2.00 9.01
N THR A 77 -19.11 1.64 7.73
CA THR A 77 -19.25 0.25 7.29
C THR A 77 -17.87 -0.39 7.21
N PRO A 78 -17.53 -1.37 8.07
CA PRO A 78 -16.21 -2.00 8.04
C PRO A 78 -15.99 -2.76 6.73
N PHE A 79 -14.83 -2.59 6.11
CA PHE A 79 -14.48 -3.34 4.90
C PHE A 79 -13.96 -4.73 5.26
N VAL A 80 -14.78 -5.75 4.99
CA VAL A 80 -14.41 -7.17 5.13
C VAL A 80 -14.58 -7.87 3.80
N LYS A 81 -13.48 -8.42 3.26
CA LYS A 81 -13.49 -9.20 2.01
C LYS A 81 -13.26 -10.67 2.30
N GLU A 82 -14.15 -11.53 1.82
CA GLU A 82 -13.91 -12.97 1.86
C GLU A 82 -13.11 -13.42 0.64
N VAL A 83 -11.99 -14.10 0.88
CA VAL A 83 -11.13 -14.69 -0.13
C VAL A 83 -10.90 -16.15 0.25
N ARG A 84 -11.48 -17.08 -0.53
CA ARG A 84 -11.33 -18.53 -0.34
C ARG A 84 -11.65 -18.98 1.11
N GLY A 85 -12.73 -18.45 1.69
CA GLY A 85 -13.18 -18.78 3.05
C GLY A 85 -12.48 -18.01 4.18
N VAL A 86 -11.48 -17.18 3.87
CA VAL A 86 -10.82 -16.28 4.82
C VAL A 86 -11.38 -14.87 4.71
N ARG A 87 -11.79 -14.29 5.82
CA ARG A 87 -12.39 -12.95 5.89
C ARG A 87 -11.32 -11.94 6.29
N LEU A 88 -10.92 -11.10 5.34
CA LEU A 88 -9.89 -10.08 5.53
C LEU A 88 -10.55 -8.75 5.88
N GLY A 89 -10.33 -8.27 7.10
CA GLY A 89 -10.68 -6.92 7.51
C GLY A 89 -9.57 -5.94 7.12
N ILE A 90 -9.88 -4.89 6.38
CA ILE A 90 -8.85 -3.95 5.89
C ILE A 90 -9.26 -2.52 6.21
N MET A 91 -8.33 -1.75 6.79
CA MET A 91 -8.53 -0.36 7.15
C MET A 91 -7.43 0.53 6.56
N ASN A 92 -7.73 1.78 6.23
CA ASN A 92 -6.76 2.71 5.64
C ASN A 92 -6.85 4.12 6.25
N TYR A 93 -5.69 4.65 6.66
CA TYR A 93 -5.56 5.96 7.33
C TYR A 93 -4.31 6.71 6.86
N THR A 94 -4.33 8.04 6.97
CA THR A 94 -3.18 8.93 6.70
C THR A 94 -2.91 9.86 7.88
N GLU A 95 -1.64 10.19 8.16
CA GLU A 95 -1.30 11.14 9.22
C GLU A 95 -1.69 12.58 8.90
N HIS A 96 -1.63 12.97 7.62
CA HIS A 96 -1.94 14.32 7.18
C HIS A 96 -2.41 14.33 5.72
N THR A 97 -2.71 15.53 5.22
CA THR A 97 -3.23 15.85 3.86
C THR A 97 -2.48 17.03 3.24
N ASN A 98 -1.15 17.08 3.42
CA ASN A 98 -0.26 18.16 2.92
C ASN A 98 -0.75 19.59 3.26
N GLY A 99 -1.31 19.78 4.45
CA GLY A 99 -1.83 21.07 4.92
C GLY A 99 -3.23 21.44 4.40
N LEU A 100 -3.85 20.61 3.55
CA LEU A 100 -5.23 20.80 3.11
C LEU A 100 -6.19 20.30 4.19
N THR A 101 -7.17 21.10 4.56
CA THR A 101 -8.10 20.76 5.65
C THR A 101 -9.29 19.94 5.14
N VAL A 102 -9.59 18.82 5.81
CA VAL A 102 -10.85 18.09 5.61
C VAL A 102 -12.01 19.03 6.00
N PRO A 103 -13.03 19.24 5.14
CA PRO A 103 -14.15 20.11 5.49
C PRO A 103 -14.86 19.66 6.76
N LYS A 104 -15.16 20.60 7.67
CA LYS A 104 -15.75 20.31 8.99
C LYS A 104 -17.12 19.64 8.90
N ASP A 105 -17.87 19.91 7.84
CA ASP A 105 -19.17 19.33 7.54
C ASP A 105 -19.08 17.97 6.83
N LYS A 106 -17.85 17.49 6.54
CA LYS A 106 -17.57 16.20 5.91
C LYS A 106 -16.37 15.50 6.58
N PRO A 107 -16.40 15.27 7.90
CA PRO A 107 -15.28 14.65 8.62
C PRO A 107 -15.01 13.20 8.17
N PHE A 108 -15.96 12.57 7.48
CA PHE A 108 -15.83 11.24 6.91
C PHE A 108 -15.02 11.17 5.61
N LEU A 109 -14.71 12.32 4.99
CA LEU A 109 -14.17 12.37 3.63
C LEU A 109 -12.81 11.68 3.49
N VAL A 110 -11.97 11.77 4.51
CA VAL A 110 -10.65 11.15 4.57
C VAL A 110 -10.43 10.60 5.96
N ASN A 111 -10.02 9.34 6.06
CA ASN A 111 -9.60 8.72 7.30
C ASN A 111 -8.23 9.29 7.73
N ILE A 112 -8.26 10.29 8.62
CA ILE A 112 -7.07 10.80 9.30
C ILE A 112 -6.76 9.91 10.50
N TYR A 113 -5.48 9.60 10.73
CA TYR A 113 -5.03 8.78 11.84
C TYR A 113 -5.51 9.37 13.17
N ASP A 114 -6.39 8.64 13.85
CA ASP A 114 -6.90 8.95 15.18
C ASP A 114 -7.00 7.64 15.97
N PRO A 115 -6.29 7.47 17.10
CA PRO A 115 -6.29 6.22 17.85
C PRO A 115 -7.68 5.75 18.32
N VAL A 116 -8.59 6.67 18.64
CA VAL A 116 -9.93 6.34 19.13
C VAL A 116 -10.79 5.80 17.98
N GLU A 117 -10.76 6.48 16.83
CA GLU A 117 -11.46 6.01 15.64
C GLU A 117 -10.90 4.69 15.11
N ILE A 118 -9.58 4.49 15.17
CA ILE A 118 -8.92 3.25 14.77
C ILE A 118 -9.34 2.09 15.67
N GLN A 119 -9.36 2.27 17.00
CA GLN A 119 -9.85 1.23 17.91
C GLN A 119 -11.31 0.89 17.64
N ARG A 120 -12.15 1.90 17.36
CA ARG A 120 -13.55 1.69 16.98
C ARG A 120 -13.68 0.88 15.70
N GLU A 121 -12.92 1.20 14.65
CA GLU A 121 -12.97 0.46 13.38
C GLU A 121 -12.45 -0.98 13.54
N ILE A 122 -11.40 -1.20 14.35
CA ILE A 122 -10.91 -2.54 14.67
C ILE A 122 -12.02 -3.38 15.34
N ALA A 123 -12.74 -2.82 16.32
CA ALA A 123 -13.87 -3.50 16.96
C ALA A 123 -14.97 -3.83 15.95
N LEU A 124 -15.31 -2.91 15.04
CA LEU A 124 -16.29 -3.18 13.98
C LEU A 124 -15.84 -4.29 13.01
N LEU A 125 -14.55 -4.36 12.68
CA LEU A 125 -13.99 -5.44 11.86
C LEU A 125 -14.06 -6.79 12.59
N GLN A 126 -13.78 -6.81 13.89
CA GLN A 126 -13.90 -8.01 14.74
C GLN A 126 -15.36 -8.47 14.86
N ASP A 127 -16.30 -7.55 15.12
CA ASP A 127 -17.74 -7.83 15.19
C ASP A 127 -18.29 -8.30 13.84
N ALA A 128 -17.77 -7.74 12.75
CA ALA A 128 -18.07 -8.21 11.41
C ALA A 128 -17.48 -9.61 11.17
N GLY A 129 -16.62 -10.16 12.02
CA GLY A 129 -16.03 -11.48 11.95
C GLY A 129 -14.84 -11.59 10.99
N ALA A 130 -14.00 -10.56 10.94
CA ALA A 130 -12.70 -10.63 10.26
C ALA A 130 -11.80 -11.69 10.92
N ASP A 131 -11.21 -12.55 10.10
CA ASP A 131 -10.24 -13.56 10.51
C ASP A 131 -8.83 -12.97 10.67
N ILE A 132 -8.48 -12.02 9.79
CA ILE A 132 -7.20 -11.30 9.76
C ILE A 132 -7.49 -9.82 9.55
N ILE A 133 -6.88 -8.96 10.37
CA ILE A 133 -7.00 -7.50 10.25
C ILE A 133 -5.71 -6.91 9.70
N ILE A 134 -5.84 -6.14 8.62
CA ILE A 134 -4.75 -5.45 7.93
C ILE A 134 -4.95 -3.94 8.05
N ALA A 135 -4.02 -3.26 8.73
CA ALA A 135 -4.01 -1.81 8.84
C ALA A 135 -3.03 -1.21 7.82
N CYS A 136 -3.55 -0.41 6.90
CA CYS A 136 -2.76 0.30 5.91
C CYS A 136 -2.62 1.77 6.30
N ILE A 137 -1.43 2.18 6.74
CA ILE A 137 -1.22 3.52 7.27
C ILE A 137 -0.28 4.29 6.34
N HIS A 138 -0.58 5.56 6.07
CA HIS A 138 0.26 6.48 5.31
C HIS A 138 0.97 7.44 6.28
N PHE A 139 2.24 7.15 6.61
CA PHE A 139 2.95 7.75 7.75
C PHE A 139 4.48 7.69 7.59
N GLY A 140 5.17 8.47 8.42
CA GLY A 140 6.63 8.45 8.51
C GLY A 140 7.30 9.70 7.92
N THR A 141 8.64 9.68 7.88
CA THR A 141 9.42 10.78 7.31
C THR A 141 9.86 10.43 5.89
N GLU A 142 9.49 11.27 4.91
CA GLU A 142 9.88 11.08 3.51
C GLU A 142 11.38 10.80 3.36
N TYR A 143 11.68 9.79 2.54
CA TYR A 143 13.02 9.33 2.16
C TYR A 143 13.87 8.75 3.31
N SER A 144 13.32 8.59 4.51
CA SER A 144 13.99 7.87 5.60
C SER A 144 13.91 6.35 5.38
N ARG A 145 15.07 5.69 5.28
CA ARG A 145 15.16 4.22 5.17
C ARG A 145 14.97 3.48 6.50
N GLU A 146 14.91 4.20 7.61
CA GLU A 146 14.66 3.63 8.93
C GLU A 146 13.36 4.19 9.50
N PRO A 147 12.52 3.34 10.13
CA PRO A 147 11.33 3.83 10.81
C PRO A 147 11.72 4.67 12.02
N HIS A 148 11.07 5.81 12.21
CA HIS A 148 11.27 6.63 13.40
C HIS A 148 10.43 6.12 14.59
N GLU A 149 10.68 6.64 15.79
CA GLU A 149 10.01 6.21 17.04
C GLU A 149 8.48 6.27 16.94
N GLY A 150 7.93 7.40 16.50
CA GLY A 150 6.49 7.51 16.26
C GLY A 150 5.89 6.56 15.21
N GLN A 151 6.69 5.91 14.34
CA GLN A 151 6.22 4.80 13.49
C GLN A 151 6.10 3.50 14.30
N LEU A 152 7.12 3.22 15.13
CA LEU A 152 7.17 2.05 16.02
C LEU A 152 6.03 2.08 17.05
N GLU A 153 5.76 3.24 17.65
CA GLU A 153 4.68 3.43 18.60
C GLU A 153 3.31 3.09 17.98
N LYS A 154 3.04 3.57 16.76
CA LYS A 154 1.78 3.28 16.06
C LYS A 154 1.65 1.81 15.70
N VAL A 155 2.73 1.18 15.24
CA VAL A 155 2.73 -0.27 14.95
C VAL A 155 2.46 -1.09 16.21
N ASN A 156 3.12 -0.75 17.33
CA ASN A 156 2.89 -1.43 18.61
C ASN A 156 1.44 -1.25 19.07
N PHE A 157 0.91 -0.02 19.02
CA PHE A 157 -0.50 0.26 19.32
C PHE A 157 -1.47 -0.58 18.47
N LEU A 158 -1.26 -0.65 17.15
CA LEU A 158 -2.11 -1.44 16.24
C LEU A 158 -2.03 -2.94 16.57
N PHE A 159 -0.82 -3.46 16.81
CA PHE A 159 -0.65 -4.85 17.23
C PHE A 159 -1.33 -5.14 18.56
N ASP A 160 -1.21 -4.27 19.55
CA ASP A 160 -1.86 -4.43 20.85
C ASP A 160 -3.39 -4.32 20.74
N ALA A 161 -3.90 -3.51 19.81
CA ALA A 161 -5.32 -3.39 19.51
C ALA A 161 -5.91 -4.60 18.73
N GLY A 162 -5.08 -5.51 18.24
CA GLY A 162 -5.53 -6.75 17.58
C GLY A 162 -5.29 -6.81 16.07
N VAL A 163 -4.61 -5.83 15.47
CA VAL A 163 -4.19 -5.90 14.06
C VAL A 163 -3.13 -6.99 13.87
N ASP A 164 -3.23 -7.76 12.79
CA ASP A 164 -2.28 -8.83 12.46
C ASP A 164 -1.17 -8.34 11.53
N VAL A 165 -1.52 -7.45 10.59
CA VAL A 165 -0.60 -6.92 9.59
C VAL A 165 -0.68 -5.40 9.53
N VAL A 166 0.45 -4.72 9.63
CA VAL A 166 0.56 -3.30 9.32
C VAL A 166 1.33 -3.12 8.01
N VAL A 167 0.73 -2.40 7.07
CA VAL A 167 1.36 -2.03 5.79
C VAL A 167 1.46 -0.52 5.69
N GLY A 168 2.68 -0.01 5.79
CA GLY A 168 2.99 1.39 5.67
C GLY A 168 3.36 1.82 4.25
N ASN A 169 3.16 3.11 4.01
CA ASN A 169 3.58 3.85 2.83
C ASN A 169 3.69 5.34 3.22
N HIS A 170 4.08 6.20 2.27
CA HIS A 170 4.38 7.65 2.38
C HIS A 170 5.86 7.94 2.11
N VAL A 171 6.78 7.23 2.76
CA VAL A 171 8.18 7.65 2.78
C VAL A 171 8.95 7.47 1.46
N HIS A 172 8.32 6.92 0.41
CA HIS A 172 8.89 6.75 -0.93
C HIS A 172 10.19 5.94 -1.04
N VAL A 173 10.58 5.25 0.03
CA VAL A 173 11.72 4.32 0.07
C VAL A 173 11.30 3.08 0.84
N VAL A 174 11.98 1.96 0.61
CA VAL A 174 11.75 0.75 1.39
C VAL A 174 12.31 0.92 2.80
N GLN A 175 11.52 0.55 3.80
CA GLN A 175 11.95 0.39 5.20
C GLN A 175 11.92 -1.10 5.59
N PRO A 176 12.69 -1.52 6.61
CA PRO A 176 12.66 -2.90 7.10
C PRO A 176 11.26 -3.41 7.47
N VAL A 177 11.09 -4.72 7.48
CA VAL A 177 9.90 -5.42 7.96
C VAL A 177 10.19 -5.98 9.34
N LEU A 178 9.29 -5.69 10.28
CA LEU A 178 9.30 -6.25 11.63
C LEU A 178 8.38 -7.47 11.69
N ILE A 179 8.87 -8.56 12.28
CA ILE A 179 8.08 -9.77 12.53
C ILE A 179 8.06 -10.05 14.03
N LYS A 180 6.86 -10.06 14.60
CA LYS A 180 6.64 -10.33 16.03
C LYS A 180 5.87 -11.63 16.18
N THR A 181 6.40 -12.59 16.94
CA THR A 181 5.64 -13.75 17.39
C THR A 181 4.97 -13.42 18.72
N VAL A 182 3.66 -13.63 18.78
CA VAL A 182 2.85 -13.47 19.99
C VAL A 182 2.17 -14.78 20.33
N VAL A 183 1.97 -15.06 21.61
CA VAL A 183 1.17 -16.21 22.05
C VAL A 183 -0.23 -15.70 22.36
N SER A 184 -1.24 -16.23 21.66
CA SER A 184 -2.65 -15.93 21.91
C SER A 184 -3.43 -17.24 22.00
N SER A 185 -4.21 -17.40 23.06
CA SER A 185 -4.98 -18.63 23.33
C SER A 185 -4.13 -19.91 23.30
N GLY A 186 -2.88 -19.81 23.78
CA GLY A 186 -1.94 -20.94 23.81
C GLY A 186 -1.26 -21.27 22.48
N MET A 187 -1.44 -20.46 21.43
CA MET A 187 -0.89 -20.69 20.10
C MET A 187 0.00 -19.53 19.66
N GLU A 188 1.11 -19.86 19.01
CA GLU A 188 1.99 -18.87 18.39
C GLU A 188 1.34 -18.27 17.15
N ARG A 189 1.32 -16.93 17.09
CA ARG A 189 0.82 -16.15 15.96
C ARG A 189 1.87 -15.15 15.55
N LYS A 190 2.07 -15.02 14.23
CA LYS A 190 2.95 -13.98 13.68
C LYS A 190 2.13 -12.70 13.47
N LYS A 191 2.73 -11.57 13.80
CA LYS A 191 2.31 -10.23 13.39
C LYS A 191 3.41 -9.63 12.53
N ILE A 192 3.03 -8.94 11.45
CA ILE A 192 3.97 -8.42 10.45
C ILE A 192 3.74 -6.93 10.28
N ALA A 193 4.80 -6.13 10.34
CA ALA A 193 4.75 -4.72 10.02
C ALA A 193 5.78 -4.39 8.95
N ALA A 194 5.31 -4.06 7.75
CA ALA A 194 6.14 -3.44 6.71
C ALA A 194 5.98 -1.93 6.82
N PHE A 195 6.96 -1.21 7.40
CA PHE A 195 6.82 0.23 7.66
C PHE A 195 6.74 1.06 6.37
N SER A 196 7.37 0.60 5.31
CA SER A 196 7.18 1.13 3.96
C SER A 196 7.62 0.12 2.91
N LEU A 197 6.75 -0.13 1.94
CA LEU A 197 7.06 -0.96 0.78
C LEU A 197 7.78 -0.19 -0.35
N GLY A 198 8.06 1.11 -0.18
CA GLY A 198 8.64 1.94 -1.23
C GLY A 198 7.70 2.18 -2.42
N ASN A 199 8.26 2.42 -3.60
CA ASN A 199 7.49 2.79 -4.79
C ASN A 199 7.27 1.58 -5.71
N PHE A 200 6.01 1.26 -6.02
CA PHE A 200 5.66 0.23 -7.01
C PHE A 200 5.70 0.76 -8.45
N ILE A 201 4.97 1.86 -8.72
CA ILE A 201 5.01 2.61 -9.99
C ILE A 201 5.11 4.10 -9.65
N SER A 202 6.23 4.73 -10.01
CA SER A 202 6.52 6.15 -9.72
C SER A 202 7.49 6.72 -10.76
N ASN A 203 7.47 8.04 -10.93
CA ASN A 203 8.46 8.76 -11.73
C ASN A 203 9.62 9.35 -10.89
N GLN A 204 9.71 9.01 -9.60
CA GLN A 204 10.89 9.32 -8.79
C GLN A 204 12.03 8.37 -9.19
N ARG A 205 13.16 8.90 -9.67
CA ARG A 205 14.24 8.10 -10.32
C ARG A 205 15.56 8.10 -9.57
N TRP A 206 15.66 8.74 -8.40
CA TRP A 206 16.88 8.73 -7.60
C TRP A 206 16.97 7.46 -6.76
N ARG A 207 18.19 7.16 -6.32
CA ARG A 207 18.53 5.99 -5.51
C ARG A 207 17.59 5.85 -4.30
N TYR A 208 17.11 4.63 -4.07
CA TYR A 208 16.15 4.21 -3.05
C TYR A 208 14.67 4.51 -3.33
N SER A 209 14.38 5.49 -4.18
CA SER A 209 13.00 5.87 -4.55
C SER A 209 12.56 5.38 -5.92
N ASP A 210 13.44 4.67 -6.62
CA ASP A 210 13.18 4.02 -7.90
C ASP A 210 12.77 2.55 -7.78
N SER A 211 12.75 2.01 -6.55
CA SER A 211 12.40 0.63 -6.21
C SER A 211 11.37 0.53 -5.08
N GLY A 212 10.86 -0.69 -4.90
CA GLY A 212 9.91 -1.06 -3.85
C GLY A 212 9.94 -2.55 -3.55
N LEU A 213 8.98 -3.00 -2.75
CA LEU A 213 8.74 -4.40 -2.41
C LEU A 213 7.32 -4.79 -2.78
N LEU A 214 7.17 -6.00 -3.32
CA LEU A 214 5.92 -6.74 -3.23
C LEU A 214 5.96 -7.58 -1.95
N LEU A 215 4.98 -7.37 -1.09
CA LEU A 215 4.75 -8.22 0.09
C LEU A 215 3.66 -9.23 -0.25
N GLN A 216 4.02 -10.50 -0.26
CA GLN A 216 3.06 -11.61 -0.32
C GLN A 216 2.89 -12.19 1.07
N LEU A 217 1.64 -12.47 1.45
CA LEU A 217 1.28 -13.07 2.73
C LEU A 217 0.60 -14.41 2.48
N SER A 218 1.01 -15.43 3.22
CA SER A 218 0.37 -16.76 3.21
C SER A 218 -0.48 -16.90 4.47
N ILE A 219 -1.79 -17.03 4.28
CA ILE A 219 -2.77 -17.20 5.36
C ILE A 219 -3.37 -18.61 5.25
N THR A 220 -3.45 -19.31 6.39
CA THR A 220 -4.10 -20.63 6.47
C THR A 220 -5.26 -20.54 7.45
N LYS A 221 -6.40 -21.11 7.06
CA LYS A 221 -7.58 -21.28 7.91
C LYS A 221 -7.89 -22.76 8.08
N ASN A 222 -8.00 -23.19 9.33
CA ASN A 222 -8.55 -24.49 9.68
C ASN A 222 -10.08 -24.40 9.64
N MET A 223 -10.71 -25.17 8.76
CA MET A 223 -12.16 -25.09 8.55
C MET A 223 -12.98 -25.76 9.67
N ASP A 224 -12.38 -26.65 10.47
CA ASP A 224 -13.04 -27.33 11.58
C ASP A 224 -13.07 -26.45 12.84
N SER A 225 -11.93 -25.83 13.17
CA SER A 225 -11.83 -24.95 14.34
C SER A 225 -12.19 -23.48 14.04
N GLY A 226 -12.22 -23.09 12.78
CA GLY A 226 -12.33 -21.69 12.33
C GLY A 226 -11.05 -20.88 12.54
N GLU A 227 -9.99 -21.49 13.05
CA GLU A 227 -8.75 -20.79 13.34
C GLU A 227 -8.05 -20.31 12.06
N THR A 228 -7.68 -19.04 12.02
CA THR A 228 -6.90 -18.44 10.93
C THR A 228 -5.58 -17.88 11.45
N ILE A 229 -4.47 -18.17 10.74
CA ILE A 229 -3.11 -17.72 11.08
C ILE A 229 -2.29 -17.29 9.84
N LEU A 230 -1.36 -16.37 10.05
CA LEU A 230 -0.29 -16.05 9.11
C LEU A 230 0.78 -17.15 9.15
N THR A 231 0.97 -17.85 8.03
CA THR A 231 1.89 -18.99 7.91
C THR A 231 3.21 -18.64 7.22
N GLY A 232 3.20 -17.61 6.36
CA GLY A 232 4.38 -17.22 5.60
C GLY A 232 4.28 -15.78 5.08
N HIS A 233 5.44 -15.26 4.68
CA HIS A 233 5.55 -14.00 3.95
C HIS A 233 6.69 -14.13 2.93
N GLU A 234 6.58 -13.41 1.83
CA GLU A 234 7.64 -13.27 0.83
C GLU A 234 7.80 -11.79 0.48
N LEU A 235 9.04 -11.36 0.36
CA LEU A 235 9.41 -10.00 -0.04
C LEU A 235 10.10 -10.09 -1.39
N THR A 236 9.46 -9.57 -2.43
CA THR A 236 10.06 -9.51 -3.77
C THR A 236 10.46 -8.07 -4.08
N PRO A 237 11.77 -7.76 -4.11
CA PRO A 237 12.22 -6.46 -4.57
C PRO A 237 11.82 -6.21 -6.02
N VAL A 238 11.28 -5.03 -6.27
CA VAL A 238 10.89 -4.59 -7.61
C VAL A 238 11.53 -3.26 -7.96
N TRP A 239 11.82 -3.07 -9.24
CA TRP A 239 12.39 -1.84 -9.75
C TRP A 239 11.60 -1.33 -10.95
N VAL A 240 11.33 -0.03 -10.99
CA VAL A 240 10.63 0.59 -12.12
C VAL A 240 11.67 0.87 -13.21
N HIS A 241 11.66 0.08 -14.27
CA HIS A 241 12.52 0.28 -15.42
C HIS A 241 11.83 1.18 -16.45
N THR A 242 12.51 2.25 -16.86
CA THR A 242 12.05 3.14 -17.93
C THR A 242 12.95 2.99 -19.14
N TYR A 243 12.36 2.87 -20.33
CA TYR A 243 13.10 2.70 -21.57
C TYR A 243 12.42 3.43 -22.73
N LEU A 244 13.18 3.74 -23.78
CA LEU A 244 12.65 4.37 -24.98
C LEU A 244 12.25 3.29 -26.00
N GLU A 245 11.04 3.41 -26.55
CA GLU A 245 10.59 2.58 -27.66
C GLU A 245 9.78 3.42 -28.64
N ASN A 246 10.18 3.40 -29.92
CA ASN A 246 9.55 4.18 -30.99
C ASN A 246 9.39 5.67 -30.64
N GLY A 247 10.43 6.26 -30.02
CA GLY A 247 10.44 7.67 -29.61
C GLY A 247 9.55 8.01 -28.42
N ARG A 248 8.97 7.02 -27.73
CA ARG A 248 8.14 7.20 -26.54
C ARG A 248 8.77 6.54 -25.32
N ASN A 249 8.72 7.25 -24.19
CA ASN A 249 9.09 6.65 -22.91
C ASN A 249 8.06 5.58 -22.53
N LYS A 250 8.56 4.40 -22.22
CA LYS A 250 7.84 3.26 -21.70
C LYS A 250 8.37 2.96 -20.30
N TYR A 251 7.55 2.27 -19.52
CA TYR A 251 7.94 1.82 -18.20
C TYR A 251 7.39 0.43 -17.94
N ARG A 252 8.06 -0.31 -17.07
CA ARG A 252 7.65 -1.63 -16.58
C ARG A 252 8.22 -1.85 -15.19
N VAL A 253 7.55 -2.67 -14.38
CA VAL A 253 8.05 -3.09 -13.08
C VAL A 253 8.76 -4.43 -13.24
N LEU A 254 10.00 -4.51 -12.76
CA LEU A 254 10.84 -5.70 -12.88
C LEU A 254 11.07 -6.32 -11.49
N PRO A 255 10.74 -7.61 -11.27
CA PRO A 255 11.23 -8.37 -10.13
C PRO A 255 12.75 -8.44 -10.18
N VAL A 256 13.42 -7.82 -9.22
CA VAL A 256 14.84 -7.49 -9.31
C VAL A 256 15.69 -8.76 -9.45
N ASN A 257 15.50 -9.73 -8.55
CA ASN A 257 16.31 -10.95 -8.52
C ASN A 257 16.17 -11.76 -9.82
N GLN A 258 14.94 -11.90 -10.33
CA GLN A 258 14.68 -12.57 -11.60
C GLN A 258 15.39 -11.88 -12.78
N PHE A 259 15.41 -10.55 -12.81
CA PHE A 259 16.01 -9.80 -13.92
C PHE A 259 17.54 -9.65 -13.80
N VAL A 260 18.10 -9.73 -12.58
CA VAL A 260 19.56 -9.90 -12.39
C VAL A 260 20.02 -11.21 -13.03
N GLU A 261 19.31 -12.31 -12.80
CA GLU A 261 19.61 -13.61 -13.43
C GLU A 261 19.35 -13.60 -14.94
N SER A 262 18.23 -13.02 -15.38
CA SER A 262 17.84 -12.98 -16.80
C SER A 262 18.81 -12.17 -17.67
N TYR A 263 19.35 -11.05 -17.16
CA TYR A 263 20.35 -10.27 -17.89
C TYR A 263 21.63 -11.06 -18.14
N ALA A 264 22.06 -11.88 -17.18
CA ALA A 264 23.22 -12.76 -17.36
C ALA A 264 23.04 -13.73 -18.53
N ASN A 265 21.79 -14.05 -18.89
CA ASN A 265 21.42 -14.92 -20.01
C ASN A 265 21.11 -14.16 -21.32
N GLY A 266 21.11 -12.83 -21.33
CA GLY A 266 20.91 -12.01 -22.54
C GLY A 266 19.46 -11.89 -23.04
N ASN A 267 18.47 -12.13 -22.18
CA ASN A 267 17.08 -12.32 -22.60
C ASN A 267 16.24 -11.04 -22.77
N ASP A 268 16.75 -9.85 -22.45
CA ASP A 268 15.97 -8.61 -22.49
C ASP A 268 16.66 -7.50 -23.30
N ARG A 269 16.12 -7.22 -24.49
CA ARG A 269 16.63 -6.20 -25.42
C ARG A 269 16.51 -4.76 -24.92
N HIS A 270 15.71 -4.50 -23.89
CA HIS A 270 15.48 -3.17 -23.36
C HIS A 270 16.36 -2.87 -22.15
N LEU A 271 17.00 -3.87 -21.54
CA LEU A 271 17.95 -3.66 -20.44
C LEU A 271 19.32 -3.29 -20.97
N THR A 272 19.80 -2.11 -20.60
CA THR A 272 21.18 -1.70 -20.85
C THR A 272 22.12 -2.25 -19.78
N LYS A 273 23.43 -2.13 -20.02
CA LYS A 273 24.45 -2.41 -19.00
C LYS A 273 24.27 -1.56 -17.74
N ALA A 274 23.79 -0.32 -17.87
CA ALA A 274 23.54 0.56 -16.73
C ALA A 274 22.34 0.08 -15.91
N ASP A 275 21.26 -0.34 -16.58
CA ASP A 275 20.08 -0.91 -15.92
C ASP A 275 20.43 -2.18 -15.15
N TYR A 276 21.27 -3.04 -15.72
CA TYR A 276 21.78 -4.21 -15.01
C TYR A 276 22.59 -3.85 -13.76
N GLN A 277 23.47 -2.84 -13.83
CA GLN A 277 24.18 -2.38 -12.63
C GLN A 277 23.21 -1.82 -11.58
N ARG A 278 22.15 -1.10 -11.99
CA ARG A 278 21.15 -0.61 -11.05
C ARG A 278 20.35 -1.75 -10.43
N LEU A 279 19.93 -2.76 -11.20
CA LEU A 279 19.27 -3.96 -10.68
C LEU A 279 20.11 -4.66 -9.62
N LYS A 280 21.42 -4.84 -9.86
CA LYS A 280 22.33 -5.39 -8.85
C LYS A 280 22.40 -4.53 -7.60
N GLN A 281 22.50 -3.21 -7.74
CA GLN A 281 22.50 -2.31 -6.59
C GLN A 281 21.20 -2.40 -5.80
N VAL A 282 20.04 -2.50 -6.46
CA VAL A 282 18.75 -2.66 -5.76
C VAL A 282 18.69 -4.01 -5.03
N ALA A 283 19.20 -5.09 -5.63
CA ALA A 283 19.30 -6.40 -4.97
C ALA A 283 20.17 -6.34 -3.71
N ASP A 284 21.33 -5.69 -3.81
CA ASP A 284 22.24 -5.50 -2.67
C ASP A 284 21.63 -4.57 -1.60
N GLU A 285 20.89 -3.53 -2.00
CA GLU A 285 20.23 -2.58 -1.11
C GLU A 285 19.05 -3.17 -0.34
N LEU A 286 18.37 -4.16 -0.93
CA LEU A 286 17.15 -4.82 -0.43
C LEU A 286 17.39 -6.31 -0.15
N ASN A 287 18.56 -6.63 0.38
CA ASN A 287 18.90 -7.97 0.84
C ASN A 287 18.16 -8.34 2.15
N SER A 288 18.24 -9.62 2.55
CA SER A 288 17.57 -10.12 3.77
C SER A 288 18.01 -9.40 5.05
N ASP A 289 19.28 -9.03 5.16
CA ASP A 289 19.85 -8.41 6.36
C ASP A 289 19.30 -6.99 6.58
N PHE A 290 18.98 -6.29 5.48
CA PHE A 290 18.25 -5.02 5.56
C PHE A 290 16.77 -5.22 5.82
N LEU A 291 16.15 -6.19 5.14
CA LEU A 291 14.70 -6.32 5.07
C LEU A 291 14.05 -6.91 6.31
N ILE A 292 14.73 -7.80 7.05
CA ILE A 292 14.11 -8.52 8.16
C ILE A 292 14.80 -8.12 9.46
N ARG A 293 14.02 -7.60 10.41
CA ARG A 293 14.45 -7.31 11.79
C ARG A 293 13.55 -7.97 12.82
#